data_AF-A0A9D6VJY5-F1
#
_entry.id   AF-A0A9D6VJY5-F1
#
_cell.length_a   1.000
_cell.length_b   1.000
_cell.length_c   1.000
_cell.angle_alpha   90.00
_cell.angle_beta   90.00
_cell.angle_gamma   90.00
#
_symmetry.space_group_name_H-M   'P 1'
#
loop_
_entity.id
_entity.type
_entity.pdbx_description
1 polymer ?
#
loop_
_entity_poly.entity_id
_entity_poly.type
_entity_poly.pdbx_seq_one_letter_code
_entity_poly.pdbx_strand_id
1 'polypeptide(L)'
;MLMKRETDVLVVQYPRGCTAIVWFDPIAGSITTSHAGLRATLRRGVQTWEGCLVWPYDGHAFLVAVYDYLFLNRYAVQWMKVEAVLEGDNSYRV
;
A
#
# COMPACT_ATOMS: atom_id res chain seq x y z
N MET A 1 -20.30 9.73 13.64
CA MET A 1 -20.55 9.55 12.19
C MET A 1 -19.52 8.55 11.70
N LEU A 2 -19.94 7.33 11.38
CA LEU A 2 -19.04 6.25 10.95
C LEU A 2 -18.61 6.57 9.51
N MET A 3 -17.38 7.06 9.31
CA MET A 3 -16.86 7.27 7.96
C MET A 3 -16.40 5.92 7.42
N LYS A 4 -17.19 5.32 6.52
CA LYS A 4 -16.71 4.22 5.68
C LYS A 4 -15.66 4.80 4.73
N ARG A 5 -14.38 4.52 4.99
CA ARG A 5 -13.30 4.78 4.03
C ARG A 5 -12.97 3.47 3.35
N GLU A 6 -13.29 3.40 2.07
CA GLU A 6 -12.75 2.36 1.20
C GLU A 6 -11.29 2.71 0.90
N THR A 7 -10.39 1.75 1.09
CA THR A 7 -8.96 1.91 0.79
C THR A 7 -8.49 0.72 -0.02
N ASP A 8 -7.79 1.00 -1.11
CA ASP A 8 -7.13 -0.03 -1.90
C ASP A 8 -5.87 -0.53 -1.20
N VAL A 9 -5.72 -1.85 -1.19
CA VAL A 9 -4.67 -2.55 -0.49
C VAL A 9 -4.09 -3.64 -1.39
N LEU A 10 -2.77 -3.73 -1.43
CA LEU A 10 -2.05 -4.84 -2.02
C LEU A 10 -1.67 -5.84 -0.94
N VAL A 11 -2.04 -7.10 -1.14
CA VAL A 11 -1.59 -8.22 -0.32
C VAL A 11 -0.52 -8.96 -1.10
N VAL A 12 0.69 -9.03 -0.54
CA VAL A 12 1.88 -9.61 -1.17
C VAL A 12 2.31 -10.84 -0.37
N GLN A 13 2.29 -12.00 -1.00
CA GLN A 13 2.75 -13.25 -0.39
C GLN A 13 4.21 -13.49 -0.74
N TYR A 14 5.04 -13.63 0.29
CA TYR A 14 6.45 -14.00 0.14
C TYR A 14 6.62 -15.52 0.14
N PRO A 15 7.66 -16.04 -0.53
CA PRO A 15 7.91 -17.49 -0.64
C PRO A 15 8.02 -18.24 0.70
N ARG A 16 8.36 -17.54 1.79
CA ARG A 16 8.52 -18.11 3.14
C ARG A 16 7.24 -18.06 3.98
N GLY A 17 6.08 -17.80 3.36
CA GLY A 17 4.78 -17.71 4.05
C GLY A 17 4.52 -16.39 4.77
N CYS A 18 5.41 -15.40 4.65
CA CYS A 18 5.15 -14.05 5.16
C CYS A 18 4.22 -13.29 4.23
N THR A 19 3.23 -12.59 4.79
CA THR A 19 2.34 -11.71 4.04
C THR A 19 2.66 -10.26 4.35
N ALA A 20 2.96 -9.47 3.33
CA ALA A 20 3.06 -8.03 3.44
C ALA A 20 1.79 -7.38 2.90
N ILE A 21 1.42 -6.28 3.52
CA ILE A 21 0.31 -5.45 3.10
C ILE A 21 0.90 -4.12 2.67
N VAL A 22 0.44 -3.56 1.55
CA VAL A 22 0.81 -2.22 1.08
C VAL A 22 -0.45 -1.44 0.80
N TRP A 23 -0.55 -0.21 1.29
CA TRP A 23 -1.70 0.64 1.06
C TRP A 23 -1.27 2.10 1.01
N PHE A 24 -2.09 2.93 0.39
CA PHE A 24 -1.94 4.37 0.47
C PHE A 24 -2.67 4.89 1.70
N ASP A 25 -1.96 5.59 2.58
CA ASP A 25 -2.56 6.34 3.68
C ASP A 25 -2.87 7.76 3.20
N PRO A 26 -4.16 8.12 3.00
CA PRO A 26 -4.54 9.44 2.52
C PRO A 26 -4.35 10.53 3.59
N ILE A 27 -4.26 10.18 4.88
CA ILE A 27 -4.01 11.14 5.96
C ILE A 27 -2.53 11.52 5.96
N ALA A 28 -1.66 10.52 5.89
CA ALA A 28 -0.21 10.74 5.83
C ALA A 28 0.27 11.17 4.43
N GLY A 29 -0.57 11.05 3.40
CA GLY A 29 -0.20 11.29 2.00
C GLY A 29 0.95 10.38 1.55
N SER A 30 1.02 9.15 2.06
CA SER A 30 2.17 8.27 1.85
C SER A 30 1.78 6.80 1.79
N ILE A 31 2.65 6.00 1.16
CA ILE A 31 2.49 4.56 1.06
C ILE A 31 3.01 3.89 2.33
N THR A 32 2.17 3.09 2.95
CA THR A 32 2.48 2.33 4.15
C THR A 32 2.55 0.84 3.83
N THR A 33 3.44 0.13 4.52
CA THR A 33 3.53 -1.33 4.40
C THR A 33 3.86 -1.98 5.72
N SER A 34 3.32 -3.18 5.94
CA SER A 34 3.61 -4.00 7.12
C SER A 34 4.98 -4.69 7.09
N HIS A 35 5.73 -4.61 5.97
CA HIS A 35 7.01 -5.30 5.81
C HIS A 35 8.18 -4.34 5.59
N ALA A 36 9.17 -4.38 6.49
CA ALA A 36 10.30 -3.45 6.52
C ALA A 36 11.16 -3.48 5.25
N GLY A 37 11.40 -4.66 4.68
CA GLY A 37 12.18 -4.80 3.45
C GLY A 37 11.49 -4.16 2.25
N LEU A 38 10.16 -4.32 2.16
CA LEU A 38 9.37 -3.71 1.09
C LEU A 38 9.34 -2.19 1.23
N ARG A 39 9.24 -1.69 2.47
CA ARG A 39 9.30 -0.25 2.77
C ARG A 39 10.56 0.42 2.22
N ALA A 40 11.72 -0.22 2.36
CA ALA A 40 12.99 0.31 1.86
C ALA A 40 13.02 0.41 0.33
N THR A 41 12.46 -0.59 -0.36
CA THR A 41 12.33 -0.59 -1.83
C THR A 41 11.37 0.50 -2.29
N LEU A 42 10.17 0.58 -1.71
CA LEU A 42 9.12 1.52 -2.12
C LEU A 42 9.52 2.98 -1.92
N ARG A 43 10.34 3.28 -0.91
CA ARG A 43 10.86 4.65 -0.68
C ARG A 43 11.68 5.21 -1.84
N ARG A 44 12.24 4.35 -2.71
CA ARG A 44 13.09 4.77 -3.83
C ARG A 44 12.32 5.09 -5.11
N GLY A 45 11.00 4.97 -5.07
CA GLY A 45 10.18 5.00 -6.27
C GLY A 45 10.17 3.64 -6.99
N VAL A 46 9.23 3.49 -7.91
CA VAL A 46 9.05 2.28 -8.72
C VAL A 46 8.93 2.69 -10.18
N GLN A 47 9.59 1.96 -11.07
CA GLN A 47 9.41 2.15 -12.51
C GLN A 47 8.15 1.42 -12.98
N THR A 48 7.32 2.12 -13.76
CA THR A 48 6.23 1.49 -14.50
C THR A 48 6.78 0.58 -15.60
N TRP A 49 5.90 -0.22 -16.19
CA TRP A 49 6.27 -1.05 -17.34
C TRP A 49 6.70 -0.22 -18.56
N GLU A 50 6.25 1.05 -18.68
CA GLU A 50 6.74 1.98 -19.71
C GLU A 50 8.10 2.63 -19.37
N GLY A 51 8.67 2.34 -18.19
CA GLY A 51 9.94 2.90 -17.73
C GLY A 51 9.83 4.26 -17.02
N CYS A 52 8.61 4.74 -16.74
CA CYS A 52 8.39 5.98 -16.00
C CYS A 52 8.62 5.77 -14.50
N LEU A 53 9.37 6.66 -13.86
CA LEU A 53 9.57 6.61 -12.41
C LEU A 53 8.40 7.27 -11.67
N VAL A 54 7.72 6.49 -10.82
CA VAL A 54 6.61 6.95 -9.97
C VAL A 54 7.05 6.91 -8.51
N TRP A 55 6.58 7.87 -7.73
CA TRP A 55 7.00 8.08 -6.35
C TRP A 55 5.86 7.85 -5.35
N PRO A 56 6.17 7.54 -4.08
CA PRO A 56 5.14 7.27 -3.06
C PRO A 56 4.10 8.39 -2.87
N TYR A 57 4.47 9.65 -3.14
CA TYR A 57 3.58 10.80 -3.04
C TYR A 57 2.56 10.88 -4.20
N ASP A 58 2.75 10.11 -5.28
CA ASP A 58 1.78 9.98 -6.38
C ASP A 58 0.58 9.07 -5.99
N GLY A 59 0.61 8.53 -4.76
CA GLY A 59 -0.51 7.88 -4.10
C GLY A 59 -1.04 6.66 -4.83
N HIS A 60 -2.29 6.73 -5.31
CA HIS A 60 -2.93 5.60 -5.98
C HIS A 60 -2.20 5.18 -7.26
N ALA A 61 -1.68 6.13 -8.04
CA ALA A 61 -0.90 5.82 -9.23
C ALA A 61 0.37 5.02 -8.88
N PHE A 62 1.01 5.36 -7.76
CA PHE A 62 2.13 4.59 -7.23
C PHE A 62 1.69 3.19 -6.79
N LEU A 63 0.54 3.04 -6.13
CA LEU A 63 0.04 1.72 -5.72
C LEU A 63 -0.17 0.78 -6.92
N VAL A 64 -0.70 1.31 -8.04
CA VAL A 64 -0.81 0.56 -9.31
C VAL A 64 0.58 0.17 -9.83
N ALA A 65 1.54 1.10 -9.87
CA ALA A 65 2.90 0.79 -10.31
C ALA A 65 3.58 -0.27 -9.41
N VAL A 66 3.32 -0.25 -8.10
CA VAL A 66 3.82 -1.27 -7.16
C VAL A 66 3.22 -2.64 -7.46
N TYR A 67 1.93 -2.71 -7.77
CA TYR A 67 1.29 -3.96 -8.16
C TYR A 67 1.98 -4.56 -9.39
N ASP A 68 2.14 -3.78 -10.46
CA ASP A 68 2.78 -4.23 -11.69
C ASP A 68 4.22 -4.69 -11.45
N TYR A 69 5.00 -3.88 -10.72
CA TYR A 69 6.37 -4.22 -10.37
C TYR A 69 6.47 -5.55 -9.63
N LEU A 70 5.63 -5.78 -8.62
CA LEU A 70 5.65 -7.02 -7.84
C LEU A 70 5.20 -8.21 -8.68
N PHE A 71 4.14 -8.05 -9.48
CA PHE A 71 3.63 -9.08 -10.36
C PHE A 71 4.67 -9.52 -11.40
N LEU A 72 5.32 -8.55 -12.07
CA LEU A 72 6.38 -8.81 -13.04
C LEU A 72 7.61 -9.46 -12.41
N ASN A 73 7.92 -9.14 -11.15
CA ASN A 73 8.98 -9.79 -10.36
C ASN A 73 8.54 -11.12 -9.72
N ARG A 74 7.45 -11.73 -10.19
CA ARG A 74 6.96 -13.07 -9.77
C ARG A 74 6.53 -13.17 -8.31
N TYR A 75 6.19 -12.04 -7.67
CA TYR A 75 5.50 -12.09 -6.38
C TYR A 75 4.03 -12.45 -6.59
N ALA A 76 3.48 -13.25 -5.67
CA ALA A 76 2.03 -13.45 -5.59
C ALA A 76 1.41 -12.22 -4.92
N VAL A 77 0.86 -11.33 -5.74
CA VAL A 77 0.20 -10.10 -5.30
C VAL A 77 -1.29 -10.15 -5.61
N GLN A 78 -2.10 -9.64 -4.68
CA GLN A 78 -3.55 -9.53 -4.82
C GLN A 78 -3.97 -8.08 -4.55
N TRP A 79 -4.83 -7.54 -5.42
CA TRP A 79 -5.50 -6.27 -5.18
C TRP A 79 -6.77 -6.51 -4.38
N MET A 80 -6.93 -5.81 -3.26
CA MET A 80 -8.12 -5.90 -2.41
C MET A 80 -8.63 -4.50 -2.06
N LYS A 81 -9.95 -4.34 -2.11
CA LYS A 81 -10.63 -3.16 -1.59
C LYS A 81 -11.05 -3.44 -0.15
N VAL A 82 -10.55 -2.66 0.79
CA VAL A 82 -10.86 -2.84 2.22
C VAL A 82 -11.75 -1.69 2.67
N GLU A 83 -12.92 -2.01 3.21
CA GLU A 83 -13.72 -1.07 4.00
C GLU A 83 -13.10 -0.99 5.40
N ALA A 84 -12.32 0.06 5.67
CA ALA A 84 -11.86 0.32 7.03
C ALA A 84 -12.99 0.99 7.82
N VAL A 85 -13.50 0.32 8.85
CA VAL A 85 -14.32 0.96 9.87
C VAL A 85 -13.37 1.69 10.82
N LEU A 86 -13.20 2.99 10.61
CA LEU A 86 -12.53 3.85 11.59
C LEU A 86 -13.53 4.12 12.72
N GLU A 87 -13.53 3.26 13.75
CA GLU A 87 -14.11 3.60 15.04
C GLU A 87 -13.18 4.61 15.73
N GLY A 88 -13.39 5.89 15.44
CA GLY A 88 -12.72 6.98 16.12
C GLY A 88 -13.30 7.16 17.52
N ASP A 89 -12.80 6.42 18.50
CA ASP A 89 -13.08 6.70 19.90
C ASP A 89 -12.26 7.94 20.32
N ASN A 90 -12.86 9.12 20.10
CA ASN A 90 -12.33 10.42 20.53
C ASN A 90 -12.46 10.58 22.06
N SER A 91 -11.82 9.71 22.83
CA SER A 91 -11.82 9.76 24.29
C SER A 91 -10.42 9.75 24.90
N TYR A 92 -9.48 10.52 24.34
CA TYR A 92 -8.36 11.02 25.15
C TYR A 92 -8.83 12.27 25.91
N ARG A 93 -9.25 12.08 27.17
CA ARG A 93 -9.35 13.18 28.14
C ARG A 93 -7.94 13.64 28.50
N VAL A 94 -7.65 14.92 28.24
CA VAL A 94 -6.52 15.66 28.83
C VAL A 94 -6.88 16.07 30.26
#